data_AF-A0A3Q8ZLJ4-F1
#
_entry.id   AF-A0A3Q8ZLJ4-F1
#
_cell.length_a   1.000
_cell.length_b   1.000
_cell.length_c   1.000
_cell.angle_alpha   90.00
_cell.angle_beta   90.00
_cell.angle_gamma   90.00
#
_symmetry.space_group_name_H-M   'P 1'
#
loop_
_entity.id
_entity.type
_entity.pdbx_description
1 polymer ?
#
loop_
_entity_poly.entity_id
_entity_poly.type
_entity_poly.pdbx_seq_one_letter_code
_entity_poly.pdbx_strand_id
1 'polypeptide(L)'
;MSAAHLPAETEPRRCLPPLAPARRTALRLPEGSCDAHDHVFASACPLDPARGYTPAMVTVQDYRRVMDAFGIDRAVLVQPSVYGFDNSALLSALAALPGTLRIVDEAYRWRRPT
;
A
#
# COMPACT_ATOMS: atom_id res chain seq x y z
N MET A 1 -28.10 -9.24 37.86
CA MET A 1 -28.34 -9.21 36.40
C MET A 1 -28.35 -7.74 35.97
N SER A 2 -27.26 -7.23 35.43
CA SER A 2 -27.23 -5.89 34.81
C SER A 2 -26.45 -5.99 33.50
N ALA A 3 -27.00 -5.33 32.49
CA ALA A 3 -26.86 -5.60 31.08
C ALA A 3 -25.47 -5.34 30.50
N ALA A 4 -25.27 -6.01 29.36
CA ALA A 4 -24.23 -5.87 28.37
C ALA A 4 -23.70 -4.44 28.15
N HIS A 5 -22.39 -4.36 27.99
CA HIS A 5 -21.79 -3.43 27.03
C HIS A 5 -20.86 -4.25 26.12
N LEU A 6 -21.41 -4.84 25.07
CA LEU A 6 -20.59 -5.12 23.90
C LEU A 6 -20.38 -3.75 23.24
N PRO A 7 -19.16 -3.20 23.23
CA PRO A 7 -18.94 -1.95 22.53
C PRO A 7 -19.26 -2.17 21.05
N ALA A 8 -19.99 -1.23 20.47
CA ALA A 8 -20.22 -1.17 19.03
C ALA A 8 -18.90 -1.31 18.29
N GLU A 9 -18.87 -2.05 17.17
CA GLU A 9 -17.71 -2.10 16.28
C GLU A 9 -17.42 -0.68 15.79
N THR A 10 -16.55 0.02 16.49
CA THR A 10 -16.16 1.38 16.17
C THR A 10 -15.31 1.34 14.91
N GLU A 11 -15.79 2.00 13.85
CA GLU A 11 -15.06 2.18 12.60
C GLU A 11 -13.56 2.50 12.86
N PRO A 12 -12.63 1.72 12.26
CA PRO A 12 -11.20 1.94 12.43
C PRO A 12 -10.78 3.36 12.11
N ARG A 13 -9.91 3.93 12.97
CA ARG A 13 -9.43 5.32 12.86
C ARG A 13 -8.87 5.60 11.46
N ARG A 14 -9.17 6.77 10.94
CA ARG A 14 -8.63 7.24 9.66
C ARG A 14 -7.21 7.76 9.84
N CYS A 15 -6.28 7.26 9.03
CA CYS A 15 -4.93 7.82 8.94
C CYS A 15 -4.96 9.14 8.18
N LEU A 16 -3.99 10.01 8.48
CA LEU A 16 -3.75 11.20 7.68
C LEU A 16 -3.27 10.80 6.27
N PRO A 17 -3.62 11.59 5.24
CA PRO A 17 -3.06 11.37 3.91
C PRO A 17 -1.55 11.67 3.88
N PRO A 18 -0.80 11.07 2.95
CA PRO A 18 0.59 11.45 2.74
C PRO A 18 0.66 12.91 2.29
N LEU A 19 1.79 13.56 2.59
CA LEU A 19 2.07 14.87 2.01
C LEU A 19 2.28 14.72 0.51
N ALA A 20 1.80 15.71 -0.26
CA ALA A 20 2.09 15.75 -1.69
C ALA A 20 3.62 15.71 -1.91
N PRO A 21 4.11 14.94 -2.90
CA PRO A 21 5.54 14.88 -3.19
C PRO A 21 6.02 16.27 -3.59
N ALA A 22 6.67 16.95 -2.65
CA ALA A 22 7.33 18.22 -2.87
C ALA A 22 8.83 17.94 -2.95
N ARG A 23 9.46 18.35 -4.06
CA ARG A 23 10.91 18.29 -4.21
C ARG A 23 11.55 19.33 -3.29
N ARG A 24 11.75 18.98 -2.01
CA ARG A 24 12.28 19.91 -0.99
C ARG A 24 13.78 20.15 -1.12
N THR A 25 14.51 19.28 -1.82
CA THR A 25 15.94 19.46 -2.10
C THR A 25 16.23 19.15 -3.56
N ALA A 26 17.23 19.81 -4.14
CA ALA A 26 17.68 19.52 -5.51
C ALA A 26 18.38 18.16 -5.64
N LEU A 27 18.46 17.38 -4.57
CA LEU A 27 19.09 16.07 -4.54
C LEU A 27 18.20 15.05 -5.25
N ARG A 28 18.74 14.37 -6.25
CA ARG A 28 18.16 13.13 -6.77
C ARG A 28 18.90 11.95 -6.15
N LEU A 29 18.19 10.86 -5.91
CA LEU A 29 18.82 9.61 -5.51
C LEU A 29 19.74 9.11 -6.64
N PRO A 30 20.79 8.33 -6.32
CA PRO A 30 21.66 7.73 -7.32
C PRO A 30 20.88 6.82 -8.30
N GLU A 31 21.39 6.67 -9.51
CA GLU A 31 20.85 5.71 -10.48
C GLU A 31 20.81 4.28 -9.91
N GLY A 32 19.73 3.56 -10.20
CA GLY A 32 19.46 2.22 -9.71
C GLY A 32 18.87 2.16 -8.30
N SER A 33 18.60 3.30 -7.67
CA SER A 33 18.01 3.36 -6.32
C SER A 33 16.69 2.60 -6.26
N CYS A 34 16.54 1.81 -5.19
CA CYS A 34 15.35 1.02 -4.92
C CYS A 34 14.71 1.49 -3.63
N ASP A 35 13.44 1.86 -3.70
CA ASP A 35 12.61 1.94 -2.50
C ASP A 35 12.20 0.51 -2.10
N ALA A 36 12.55 0.10 -0.89
CA ALA A 36 12.40 -1.29 -0.47
C ALA A 36 11.12 -1.54 0.33
N HIS A 37 10.33 -0.51 0.63
CA HIS A 37 9.13 -0.66 1.45
C HIS A 37 8.14 0.49 1.25
N ASP A 38 7.07 0.24 0.49
CA ASP A 38 5.90 1.12 0.46
C ASP A 38 4.59 0.35 0.28
N HIS A 39 3.47 1.04 0.48
CA HIS A 39 2.12 0.53 0.34
C HIS A 39 1.32 1.38 -0.65
N VAL A 40 0.41 0.73 -1.37
CA VAL A 40 -0.59 1.39 -2.20
C VAL A 40 -1.99 1.00 -1.74
N PHE A 41 -2.92 1.92 -1.89
CA PHE A 41 -4.31 1.76 -1.50
C PHE A 41 -5.23 2.09 -2.68
N ALA A 42 -5.90 1.07 -3.21
CA ALA A 42 -6.85 1.18 -4.31
C ALA A 42 -8.29 1.17 -3.79
N SER A 43 -9.09 2.16 -4.20
CA SER A 43 -10.51 2.27 -3.82
C SER A 43 -11.39 1.16 -4.39
N ALA A 44 -10.94 0.48 -5.45
CA ALA A 44 -11.63 -0.65 -6.05
C ALA A 44 -11.46 -1.95 -5.26
N CYS A 45 -10.55 -2.00 -4.28
CA CYS A 45 -10.30 -3.17 -3.45
C CYS A 45 -10.96 -2.97 -2.08
N PRO A 46 -11.76 -3.94 -1.59
CA PRO A 46 -12.41 -3.83 -0.30
C PRO A 46 -11.39 -3.88 0.83
N LEU A 47 -11.53 -3.01 1.83
CA LEU A 47 -10.73 -3.09 3.05
C LEU A 47 -11.21 -4.26 3.92
N ASP A 48 -10.27 -4.93 4.59
CA ASP A 48 -10.56 -5.99 5.55
C ASP A 48 -11.38 -5.43 6.74
N PRO A 49 -12.50 -6.06 7.13
CA PRO A 49 -13.26 -5.66 8.31
C PRO A 49 -12.44 -5.66 9.61
N ALA A 50 -11.44 -6.55 9.72
CA ALA A 50 -10.55 -6.68 10.88
C ALA A 50 -9.36 -5.69 10.85
N ARG A 51 -9.32 -4.76 9.88
CA ARG A 51 -8.24 -3.78 9.77
C ARG A 51 -8.08 -2.93 11.04
N GLY A 52 -6.84 -2.63 11.41
CA GLY A 52 -6.53 -1.74 12.54
C GLY A 52 -6.72 -0.25 12.25
N TYR A 53 -6.76 0.15 10.97
CA TYR A 53 -6.89 1.55 10.55
C TYR A 53 -7.50 1.66 9.14
N THR A 54 -7.97 2.86 8.81
CA THR A 54 -8.49 3.21 7.48
C THR A 54 -7.54 4.19 6.78
N PRO A 55 -6.81 3.81 5.73
CA PRO A 55 -5.87 4.70 5.05
C PRO A 55 -6.58 5.70 4.14
N ALA A 56 -5.89 6.79 3.81
CA ALA A 56 -6.22 7.55 2.61
C ALA A 56 -5.92 6.69 1.36
N MET A 57 -6.76 6.78 0.33
CA MET A 57 -6.50 6.07 -0.92
C MET A 57 -5.34 6.74 -1.66
N VAL A 58 -4.31 5.96 -1.97
CA VAL A 58 -3.08 6.40 -2.63
C VAL A 58 -2.73 5.35 -3.66
N THR A 59 -2.94 5.68 -4.93
CA THR A 59 -2.78 4.73 -6.03
C THR A 59 -1.31 4.54 -6.38
N VAL A 60 -1.01 3.50 -7.15
CA VAL A 60 0.33 3.30 -7.74
C VAL A 60 0.77 4.48 -8.62
N GLN A 61 -0.18 5.22 -9.21
CA GLN A 61 0.13 6.41 -10.00
C GLN A 61 0.49 7.61 -9.13
N ASP A 62 -0.08 7.71 -7.93
CA ASP A 62 0.34 8.71 -6.95
C ASP A 62 1.76 8.41 -6.46
N TYR A 63 2.07 7.13 -6.19
CA TYR A 63 3.41 6.68 -5.86
C TYR A 63 4.42 6.93 -7.00
N ARG A 64 4.03 6.73 -8.26
CA ARG A 64 4.91 7.03 -9.41
C ARG A 64 5.41 8.47 -9.41
N ARG A 65 4.58 9.43 -8.98
CA ARG A 65 5.00 10.84 -8.86
C ARG A 65 6.04 11.04 -7.76
N VAL A 66 5.99 10.25 -6.69
CA VAL A 66 7.05 10.20 -5.66
C VAL A 66 8.34 9.69 -6.30
N MET A 67 8.27 8.56 -7.02
CA MET A 67 9.44 8.00 -7.70
C MET A 67 10.11 9.01 -8.63
N ASP A 68 9.32 9.69 -9.47
CA ASP A 68 9.83 10.70 -10.42
C ASP A 68 10.41 11.94 -9.71
N ALA A 69 9.82 12.36 -8.59
CA ALA A 69 10.27 13.51 -7.81
C ALA A 69 11.65 13.28 -7.18
N PHE A 70 11.91 12.05 -6.69
CA PHE A 70 13.14 11.70 -5.96
C PHE A 70 14.19 10.97 -6.82
N GLY A 71 13.83 10.45 -8.00
CA GLY A 71 14.72 9.62 -8.83
C GLY A 71 14.82 8.18 -8.32
N ILE A 72 13.70 7.59 -7.93
CA ILE A 72 13.62 6.17 -7.57
C ILE A 72 13.36 5.36 -8.84
N ASP A 73 14.22 4.38 -9.13
CA ASP A 73 14.11 3.59 -10.37
C ASP A 73 13.36 2.29 -10.18
N ARG A 74 13.36 1.74 -8.95
CA ARG A 74 12.75 0.45 -8.60
C ARG A 74 12.03 0.56 -7.27
N ALA A 75 10.98 -0.23 -7.08
CA ALA A 75 10.30 -0.27 -5.81
C ALA A 75 9.81 -1.67 -5.43
N VAL A 76 9.71 -1.91 -4.12
CA VAL A 76 9.09 -3.09 -3.53
C VAL A 76 7.83 -2.65 -2.80
N LEU A 77 6.67 -3.06 -3.32
CA LEU A 77 5.40 -2.87 -2.64
C LEU A 77 5.15 -4.00 -1.67
N VAL A 78 4.81 -3.67 -0.43
CA VAL A 78 4.49 -4.63 0.62
C VAL A 78 2.99 -4.65 0.84
N GLN A 79 2.40 -5.84 0.95
CA GLN A 79 0.98 -5.99 1.25
C GLN A 79 0.63 -5.25 2.55
N PRO A 80 -0.25 -4.23 2.53
CA PRO A 80 -0.67 -3.58 3.75
C PRO A 80 -1.76 -4.41 4.44
N SER A 81 -1.69 -4.52 5.76
CA SER A 81 -2.62 -5.32 6.57
C SER A 81 -4.09 -4.89 6.46
N VAL A 82 -4.37 -3.69 5.94
CA VAL A 82 -5.73 -3.17 5.73
C VAL A 82 -6.53 -3.94 4.69
N TYR A 83 -5.87 -4.74 3.85
CA TYR A 83 -6.49 -5.65 2.89
C TYR A 83 -6.45 -7.11 3.34
N GLY A 84 -5.90 -7.39 4.53
CA GLY A 84 -5.66 -8.76 4.98
C GLY A 84 -4.88 -9.55 3.94
N PHE A 85 -5.45 -10.69 3.53
CA PHE A 85 -4.86 -11.58 2.51
C PHE A 85 -5.31 -11.28 1.07
N ASP A 86 -6.14 -10.26 0.85
CA ASP A 86 -6.51 -9.85 -0.51
C ASP A 86 -5.40 -9.01 -1.14
N ASN A 87 -4.59 -9.65 -1.99
CA ASN A 87 -3.48 -9.01 -2.70
C ASN A 87 -3.91 -8.32 -4.00
N SER A 88 -5.21 -8.15 -4.29
CA SER A 88 -5.67 -7.61 -5.57
C SER A 88 -5.14 -6.20 -5.86
N ALA A 89 -5.04 -5.33 -4.84
CA ALA A 89 -4.47 -4.00 -4.97
C ALA A 89 -2.98 -4.06 -5.37
N LEU A 90 -2.23 -4.96 -4.73
CA LEU A 90 -0.81 -5.19 -4.95
C LEU A 90 -0.53 -5.74 -6.35
N LEU A 91 -1.33 -6.73 -6.78
CA LEU A 91 -1.23 -7.33 -8.12
C LEU A 91 -1.62 -6.34 -9.22
N SER A 92 -2.66 -5.53 -9.00
CA SER A 92 -3.03 -4.46 -9.92
C SER A 92 -1.93 -3.42 -10.08
N ALA A 93 -1.24 -3.07 -8.98
CA ALA A 93 -0.11 -2.14 -9.02
C ALA A 93 1.07 -2.73 -9.79
N LEU A 94 1.41 -4.00 -9.55
CA LEU A 94 2.46 -4.72 -10.28
C LEU A 94 2.19 -4.75 -11.79
N ALA A 95 0.94 -4.99 -12.20
CA ALA A 95 0.55 -4.98 -13.60
C ALA A 95 0.65 -3.58 -14.24
N ALA A 96 0.47 -2.51 -13.46
CA ALA A 96 0.53 -1.14 -13.96
C ALA A 96 1.96 -0.65 -14.24
N LEU A 97 2.97 -1.16 -13.52
CA LEU A 97 4.38 -0.77 -13.67
C LEU A 97 5.30 -2.02 -13.77
N PRO A 98 5.17 -2.81 -14.85
CA PRO A 98 5.93 -4.04 -15.02
C PRO A 98 7.43 -3.76 -15.15
N GLY A 99 8.24 -4.60 -14.50
CA GLY A 99 9.72 -4.46 -14.50
C GLY A 99 10.25 -3.40 -13.53
N THR A 100 9.44 -2.41 -13.15
CA THR A 100 9.78 -1.41 -12.14
C THR A 100 9.47 -1.88 -10.72
N LEU A 101 8.38 -2.64 -10.54
CA LEU A 101 7.92 -3.08 -9.24
C LEU A 101 8.24 -4.55 -8.95
N ARG A 102 8.49 -4.82 -7.67
CA ARG A 102 8.39 -6.15 -7.05
C ARG A 102 7.38 -6.07 -5.91
N ILE A 103 6.86 -7.23 -5.49
CA ILE A 103 5.87 -7.29 -4.42
C ILE A 103 6.30 -8.27 -3.33
N VAL A 104 5.91 -7.99 -2.10
CA VAL A 104 5.98 -8.90 -0.95
C VAL A 104 4.58 -9.05 -0.41
N ASP A 105 4.07 -10.28 -0.39
CA ASP A 105 2.73 -10.60 0.12
C ASP A 105 2.80 -11.44 1.41
N GLU A 106 1.66 -11.55 2.09
CA GLU A 106 1.48 -12.53 3.16
C GLU A 106 1.13 -13.89 2.55
N ALA A 107 2.17 -14.68 2.27
CA ALA A 107 2.02 -16.01 1.69
C ALA A 107 1.59 -17.06 2.73
N TYR A 108 0.29 -17.27 2.94
CA TYR A 108 -0.20 -18.56 3.48
C TYR A 108 -0.77 -19.50 2.39
N ARG A 109 -0.93 -19.03 1.14
CA ARG A 109 -1.56 -19.80 0.05
C ARG A 109 -0.91 -19.69 -1.33
N TRP A 110 0.42 -19.60 -1.43
CA TRP A 110 1.07 -19.79 -2.74
C TRP A 110 0.94 -21.26 -3.19
N ARG A 111 -0.16 -21.61 -3.85
CA ARG A 111 -0.22 -22.79 -4.73
C ARG A 111 0.36 -22.36 -6.06
N ARG A 112 1.44 -23.01 -6.48
CA ARG A 112 1.93 -22.88 -7.86
C ARG A 112 0.79 -23.23 -8.83
N PRO A 113 0.62 -22.52 -9.96
CA PRO A 113 -0.19 -23.04 -11.04
C PRO A 113 0.43 -24.36 -11.49
N THR A 114 -0.39 -25.42 -11.57
CA THR A 114 -0.04 -26.66 -12.28
C THR A 114 0.00 -26.42 -13.76
#